data_AF-A0A0M1GHB1-F1
#
_entry.id   AF-A0A0M1GHB1-F1
#
_cell.length_a   1.000
_cell.length_b   1.000
_cell.length_c   1.000
_cell.angle_alpha   90.00
_cell.angle_beta   90.00
_cell.angle_gamma   90.00
#
_symmetry.space_group_name_H-M   'P 1'
#
loop_
_entity.id
_entity.type
_entity.pdbx_description
1 polymer ?
#
loop_
_entity_poly.entity_id
_entity_poly.type
_entity_poly.pdbx_seq_one_letter_code
_entity_poly.pdbx_strand_id
1 'polypeptide(L)' 'MSNFILALKRAVFLTFLTQLVYWINRYFITGVIDQVEFIFNWENMIFSIRILGAYFVTYYMAIIYLGDKKQD' A
#
# COMPACT_ATOMS: atom_id res chain seq x y z
N MET A 1 7.62 -18.20 -7.11
CA MET A 1 7.41 -16.75 -7.36
C MET A 1 8.54 -16.01 -6.68
N SER A 2 9.28 -15.12 -7.36
CA SER A 2 10.40 -14.39 -6.75
C SER A 2 9.94 -13.60 -5.50
N ASN A 3 10.77 -13.53 -4.46
CA ASN A 3 10.52 -12.78 -3.23
C ASN A 3 10.15 -11.32 -3.52
N PHE A 4 10.75 -10.75 -4.57
CA PHE A 4 10.41 -9.43 -5.09
C PHE A 4 8.94 -9.33 -5.51
N ILE A 5 8.47 -10.27 -6.32
CA ILE A 5 7.09 -10.28 -6.84
C ILE A 5 6.09 -10.52 -5.70
N LEU A 6 6.45 -11.37 -4.73
CA LEU A 6 5.61 -11.59 -3.55
C LEU A 6 5.49 -10.33 -2.69
N ALA A 7 6.61 -9.64 -2.42
CA ALA A 7 6.62 -8.39 -1.68
C ALA A 7 5.80 -7.30 -2.39
N LEU A 8 5.98 -7.17 -3.71
CA LEU A 8 5.25 -6.21 -4.53
C LEU A 8 3.74 -6.48 -4.52
N LYS A 9 3.31 -7.74 -4.70
CA LYS A 9 1.88 -8.10 -4.62
C LYS A 9 1.26 -7.72 -3.27
N ARG A 10 1.96 -8.01 -2.17
CA ARG A 10 1.48 -7.68 -0.81
C ARG A 10 1.43 -6.17 -0.58
N ALA A 11 2.45 -5.45 -1.02
CA ALA A 11 2.53 -4.00 -0.89
C ALA A 11 1.42 -3.29 -1.68
N VAL A 12 1.17 -3.72 -2.92
CA VAL A 12 0.07 -3.18 -3.75
C VAL A 12 -1.27 -3.39 -3.06
N PHE A 13 -1.54 -4.62 -2.60
CA PHE A 13 -2.80 -4.93 -1.91
C PHE A 13 -3.01 -4.07 -0.66
N LEU A 14 -1.99 -3.93 0.18
CA LEU A 14 -2.10 -3.13 1.41
C LEU A 14 -2.20 -1.62 1.13
N THR A 15 -1.56 -1.15 0.05
CA THR A 15 -1.73 0.23 -0.43
C THR A 15 -3.19 0.48 -0.81
N PHE A 16 -3.81 -0.42 -1.58
CA PHE A 16 -5.23 -0.32 -1.92
C PHE A 16 -6.14 -0.29 -0.69
N LEU A 17 -5.90 -1.17 0.30
CA LEU A 17 -6.66 -1.15 1.56
C LEU A 17 -6.51 0.16 2.31
N THR A 18 -5.29 0.71 2.36
CA THR A 18 -5.01 1.98 3.05
C THR A 18 -5.70 3.16 2.36
N GLN A 19 -5.67 3.18 1.03
CA GLN A 19 -6.40 4.18 0.24
C GLN A 19 -7.91 4.06 0.47
N LEU A 20 -8.46 2.85 0.54
CA LEU A 20 -9.88 2.62 0.80
C LEU A 20 -10.29 3.16 2.19
N VAL A 21 -9.49 2.90 3.23
CA VAL A 21 -9.74 3.47 4.57
C VAL A 21 -9.68 5.00 4.55
N TYR A 22 -8.69 5.58 3.88
CA TYR A 22 -8.57 7.03 3.73
C TYR A 22 -9.78 7.65 3.03
N TRP A 23 -10.27 7.00 1.98
CA TRP A 23 -11.46 7.41 1.25
C TRP A 23 -12.73 7.38 2.10
N ILE A 24 -12.96 6.28 2.82
CA ILE A 24 -14.08 6.15 3.75
C ILE A 24 -14.02 7.27 4.80
N ASN A 25 -12.84 7.51 5.37
CA ASN A 25 -12.65 8.55 6.37
C ASN A 25 -12.96 9.95 5.81
N ARG A 26 -12.49 10.26 4.60
CA ARG A 26 -12.80 11.53 3.93
C ARG A 26 -14.30 11.69 3.73
N TYR A 27 -15.01 10.65 3.30
CA TYR A 27 -16.47 10.68 3.15
C TYR A 27 -17.17 11.00 4.48
N PHE A 28 -16.76 10.38 5.59
CA PHE A 28 -17.35 10.69 6.90
C PHE A 28 -17.10 12.14 7.36
N ILE A 29 -16.00 12.76 6.92
CA ILE A 29 -15.66 14.15 7.27
C ILE A 29 -16.38 15.15 6.37
N THR A 30 -16.43 14.91 5.05
CA THR A 30 -16.92 15.88 4.07
C THR A 30 -18.35 15.64 3.61
N GLY A 31 -18.90 14.44 3.82
CA GLY A 31 -20.20 14.02 3.31
C GLY A 31 -20.28 13.85 1.80
N VAL A 32 -19.16 14.01 1.07
CA VAL A 32 -19.12 13.98 -0.40
C VAL A 32 -18.32 12.78 -0.87
N ILE A 33 -18.87 12.06 -1.85
CA ILE A 33 -18.17 10.99 -2.57
C ILE A 33 -17.65 11.57 -3.88
N ASP A 34 -16.34 11.81 -3.96
CA ASP A 34 -15.65 12.09 -5.22
C ASP A 34 -14.66 10.96 -5.54
N GLN A 35 -15.13 10.02 -6.37
CA GLN A 35 -14.34 8.86 -6.81
C GLN A 35 -13.26 9.23 -7.82
N VAL A 36 -13.47 10.31 -8.59
CA VAL A 36 -12.53 10.77 -9.63
C VAL A 36 -11.37 11.48 -8.95
N GLU A 37 -11.66 12.39 -8.03
CA GLU A 37 -10.65 13.05 -7.21
C GLU A 37 -9.87 12.04 -6.36
N PHE A 38 -10.51 10.97 -5.87
CA PHE A 38 -9.79 9.94 -5.13
C PHE A 38 -8.66 9.27 -5.92
N ILE A 39 -8.86 8.99 -7.21
CA ILE A 39 -7.90 8.28 -8.06
C ILE A 39 -6.93 9.25 -8.76
N PHE A 40 -7.43 10.41 -9.21
CA PHE A 40 -6.68 11.32 -10.07
C PHE A 40 -6.15 12.57 -9.36
N ASN A 41 -6.45 12.76 -8.07
CA ASN A 41 -5.82 13.84 -7.29
C ASN A 41 -4.33 13.53 -7.09
N TRP A 42 -3.52 14.52 -7.47
CA TRP A 42 -2.07 14.45 -7.42
C TRP A 42 -1.51 14.13 -6.02
N GLU A 43 -2.11 14.71 -4.97
CA GLU A 43 -1.70 14.49 -3.58
C GLU A 43 -1.98 13.05 -3.15
N ASN A 44 -3.16 12.51 -3.48
CA ASN A 44 -3.52 11.12 -3.20
C ASN A 44 -2.61 10.14 -3.95
N MET A 45 -2.22 10.49 -5.18
CA MET A 45 -1.31 9.67 -5.98
C MET A 45 0.11 9.67 -5.39
N ILE A 46 0.64 10.83 -4.98
CA ILE A 46 1.93 10.92 -4.27
C ILE A 46 1.91 10.12 -2.97
N PHE A 47 0.84 10.28 -2.19
CA PHE A 47 0.65 9.56 -0.93
C PHE A 47 0.62 8.04 -1.16
N SER A 48 -0.12 7.58 -2.18
CA SER A 48 -0.18 6.17 -2.58
C SER A 48 1.20 5.61 -2.95
N ILE A 49 1.99 6.35 -3.73
CA ILE A 49 3.34 5.91 -4.14
C ILE A 49 4.27 5.80 -2.93
N ARG A 50 4.21 6.77 -2.01
CA ARG A 50 5.02 6.76 -0.77
C ARG A 50 4.69 5.54 0.10
N ILE A 51 3.40 5.27 0.29
CA ILE A 51 2.93 4.12 1.07
C ILE A 51 3.29 2.81 0.39
N LEU A 52 3.14 2.71 -0.94
CA LEU A 52 3.54 1.54 -1.70
C LEU A 52 5.02 1.24 -1.52
N GLY A 53 5.88 2.26 -1.62
CA GLY A 53 7.32 2.13 -1.39
C GLY A 53 7.64 1.65 0.02
N ALA A 54 7.00 2.23 1.03
CA ALA A 54 7.19 1.84 2.44
C ALA A 54 6.77 0.38 2.68
N TYR A 55 5.59 -0.03 2.20
CA TYR A 55 5.14 -1.42 2.32
C TYR A 55 6.00 -2.39 1.53
N PHE A 56 6.45 -2.01 0.34
CA PHE A 56 7.33 -2.84 -0.47
C PHE A 56 8.64 -3.12 0.26
N VAL A 57 9.32 -2.07 0.75
CA VAL A 57 10.56 -2.21 1.52
C VAL A 57 10.34 -3.07 2.76
N THR A 58 9.27 -2.80 3.52
CA THR A 58 8.95 -3.54 4.74
C THR A 58 8.74 -5.04 4.47
N TYR A 59 7.91 -5.38 3.48
CA TYR A 59 7.65 -6.78 3.13
C TYR A 59 8.88 -7.48 2.55
N TYR A 60 9.64 -6.78 1.70
CA TYR A 60 10.83 -7.36 1.09
C TYR A 60 11.89 -7.69 2.15
N MET A 61 12.16 -6.76 3.06
CA MET A 61 13.06 -6.98 4.19
C MET A 61 12.56 -8.10 5.12
N ALA A 62 11.25 -8.13 5.42
CA ALA A 62 10.67 -9.18 6.25
C ALA A 62 10.80 -10.57 5.62
N ILE A 63 10.61 -10.69 4.30
CA ILE A 63 10.75 -11.97 3.58
C ILE A 63 12.20 -12.46 3.61
N ILE A 64 13.18 -11.57 3.43
CA ILE A 64 14.60 -11.93 3.52
C ILE A 64 14.93 -12.39 4.95
N TYR A 65 14.60 -11.56 5.95
CA TYR A 65 14.92 -11.85 7.35
C TYR A 65 14.26 -13.14 7.87
N LEU A 66 12.99 -13.37 7.54
CA LEU A 66 12.28 -14.60 7.94
C LEU A 66 12.65 -15.81 7.08
N GLY A 67 13.13 -15.58 5.85
CA GLY A 67 13.64 -16.63 4.97
C GLY A 67 14.94 -17.22 5.49
N ASP A 68 15.87 -16.36 5.96
CA ASP A 68 17.14 -16.79 6.55
C ASP A 68 16.93 -17.62 7.82
N LYS A 69 15.99 -17.21 8.69
CA LYS A 69 15.66 -17.95 9.92
C LYS A 69 15.08 -19.36 9.73
N LYS A 70 14.66 -19.72 8.51
CA LYS A 70 14.17 -21.08 8.21
C LYS A 70 15.28 -22.04 7.79
N GLN A 71 16.51 -21.54 7.60
CA GLN A 71 17.66 -22.35 7.19
C GLN A 71 18.58 -22.75 8.35
N ASP A 72 18.36 -22.18 9.54
CA ASP A 72 18.94 -22.59 10.82
C ASP A 72 18.04 -23.61 11.54
#